data_AF-A0A3S0PQQ0-F1
#
_entry.id   AF-A0A3S0PQQ0-F1
#
_cell.length_a   1.000
_cell.length_b   1.000
_cell.length_c   1.000
_cell.angle_alpha   90.00
_cell.angle_beta   90.00
_cell.angle_gamma   90.00
#
_symmetry.space_group_name_H-M   'P 1'
#
loop_
_entity.id
_entity.type
_entity.pdbx_description
1 polymer ?
#
loop_
_entity_poly.entity_id
_entity_poly.type
_entity_poly.pdbx_seq_one_letter_code
_entity_poly.pdbx_strand_id
1 'polypeptide(L)'
;MSLAYAYPLSRFEPAAVIDLNDKAARERLSKSALQGFFKLAEAWKLRDEDACILLGGVSSSAFYEWKKKPGRVLEVDRITRISYLLGIYKALHILYGDELADRWVSLPNRNIIFSGKTPLRYMQEGGLLAMQTVRALLDARRGGM
;
A
#
# COMPACT_ATOMS: atom_id res chain seq x y z
N MET A 1 0.99 -31.31 -34.89
CA MET A 1 1.55 -30.12 -34.23
C MET A 1 2.04 -30.53 -32.86
N SER A 2 3.33 -30.36 -32.58
CA SER A 2 3.99 -30.78 -31.34
C SER A 2 3.49 -29.94 -30.16
N LEU A 3 2.95 -30.61 -29.13
CA LEU A 3 2.54 -30.03 -27.84
C LEU A 3 3.73 -29.67 -26.92
N ALA A 4 4.98 -29.81 -27.41
CA ALA A 4 6.18 -29.69 -26.58
C ALA A 4 6.40 -28.30 -25.94
N TYR A 5 5.63 -27.28 -26.35
CA TYR A 5 5.69 -25.91 -25.82
C TYR A 5 4.33 -25.33 -25.42
N ALA A 6 3.36 -26.18 -25.07
CA ALA A 6 2.11 -25.67 -24.52
C ALA A 6 2.33 -25.13 -23.10
N TYR A 7 2.03 -23.85 -22.87
CA TYR A 7 2.01 -23.28 -21.52
C TYR A 7 1.05 -24.09 -20.63
N PRO A 8 1.41 -24.38 -19.36
CA PRO A 8 0.53 -25.09 -18.46
C PRO A 8 -0.81 -24.38 -18.34
N LEU A 9 -1.90 -25.14 -18.36
CA LEU A 9 -3.24 -24.61 -18.11
C LEU A 9 -3.28 -24.08 -16.67
N SER A 10 -3.29 -22.76 -16.52
CA SER A 10 -3.43 -22.09 -15.25
C SER A 10 -4.90 -21.73 -15.00
N ARG A 11 -5.37 -21.96 -13.77
CA ARG A 11 -6.66 -21.43 -13.30
C ARG A 11 -6.59 -19.96 -12.92
N PHE A 12 -5.41 -19.33 -13.06
CA PHE A 12 -5.21 -17.94 -12.78
C PHE A 12 -5.87 -17.09 -13.87
N GLU A 13 -7.01 -16.48 -13.54
CA GLU A 13 -7.56 -15.38 -14.32
C GLU A 13 -6.85 -14.09 -13.89
N PRO A 14 -5.99 -13.49 -14.74
CA PRO A 14 -5.37 -12.23 -14.40
C PRO A 14 -6.45 -11.15 -14.31
N ALA A 15 -6.41 -10.37 -13.23
CA ALA A 15 -7.17 -9.13 -13.20
C ALA A 15 -6.76 -8.26 -14.40
N ALA A 16 -7.74 -7.58 -15.02
CA ALA A 16 -7.47 -6.66 -16.12
C ALA A 16 -6.42 -5.62 -15.68
N VAL A 17 -5.38 -5.46 -16.50
CA VAL A 17 -4.33 -4.48 -16.23
C VAL A 17 -4.95 -3.09 -16.30
N ILE A 18 -4.82 -2.32 -15.23
CA ILE A 18 -5.20 -0.92 -15.22
C ILE A 18 -3.99 -0.10 -15.67
N ASP A 19 -4.08 0.54 -16.84
CA ASP A 19 -3.05 1.47 -17.28
C ASP A 19 -3.12 2.75 -16.44
N LEU A 20 -2.16 2.93 -15.53
CA LEU A 20 -2.08 4.13 -14.71
C LEU A 20 -1.51 5.33 -15.49
N ASN A 21 -0.97 5.15 -16.70
CA ASN A 21 -0.58 6.27 -17.55
C ASN A 21 -1.81 6.96 -18.15
N ASP A 22 -2.92 6.23 -18.33
CA ASP A 22 -4.19 6.81 -18.73
C ASP A 22 -4.77 7.71 -17.62
N LYS A 23 -5.11 8.94 -18.00
CA LYS A 23 -5.68 9.93 -17.07
C LYS A 23 -7.06 9.51 -16.59
N ALA A 24 -7.90 8.92 -17.45
CA ALA A 24 -9.27 8.53 -17.06
C ALA A 24 -9.24 7.40 -16.03
N ALA A 25 -8.33 6.43 -16.19
CA ALA A 25 -8.06 5.41 -15.19
C ALA A 25 -7.63 6.01 -13.85
N ARG A 26 -6.71 6.98 -13.84
CA ARG A 26 -6.29 7.67 -12.60
C ARG A 26 -7.42 8.47 -11.97
N GLU A 27 -8.20 9.20 -12.75
CA GLU A 27 -9.37 9.95 -12.28
C GLU A 27 -10.35 9.03 -11.54
N ARG A 28 -10.66 7.87 -12.13
CA ARG A 28 -11.54 6.86 -11.52
C ARG A 28 -11.02 6.31 -10.20
N LEU A 29 -9.70 6.12 -10.06
CA LEU A 29 -9.09 5.53 -8.87
C LEU A 29 -8.76 6.54 -7.76
N SER A 30 -8.51 7.80 -8.11
CA SER A 30 -7.91 8.77 -7.18
C SER A 30 -8.77 9.03 -5.94
N LYS A 31 -10.09 9.19 -6.12
CA LYS A 31 -11.01 9.49 -5.01
C LYS A 31 -11.09 8.35 -4.01
N SER A 32 -11.29 7.11 -4.47
CA SER A 32 -11.38 5.94 -3.60
C SER A 32 -10.03 5.61 -2.95
N ALA A 33 -8.92 5.81 -3.67
CA ALA A 33 -7.58 5.69 -3.11
C ALA A 33 -7.37 6.66 -1.94
N LEU A 34 -7.68 7.96 -2.10
CA LEU A 34 -7.57 8.94 -1.02
C LEU A 34 -8.48 8.59 0.17
N GLN A 35 -9.74 8.24 -0.09
CA GLN A 35 -10.68 7.85 0.97
C GLN A 35 -10.19 6.62 1.75
N GLY A 36 -9.69 5.60 1.06
CA GLY A 36 -9.11 4.43 1.69
C GLY A 36 -7.86 4.78 2.50
N PHE A 37 -6.98 5.59 1.94
CA PHE A 37 -5.77 6.05 2.62
C PHE A 37 -6.07 6.80 3.91
N PHE A 38 -7.05 7.73 3.92
CA PHE A 38 -7.38 8.47 5.14
C PHE A 38 -7.98 7.59 6.23
N LYS A 39 -8.81 6.60 5.87
CA LYS A 39 -9.32 5.60 6.82
C LYS A 39 -8.19 4.75 7.39
N LEU A 40 -7.24 4.34 6.55
CA LEU A 40 -6.04 3.62 6.99
C LEU A 40 -5.20 4.47 7.95
N ALA A 41 -4.98 5.75 7.61
CA ALA A 41 -4.20 6.65 8.44
C ALA A 41 -4.85 6.86 9.82
N GLU A 42 -6.18 6.92 9.87
CA GLU A 42 -6.95 6.97 11.11
C GLU A 42 -6.80 5.67 11.92
N ALA A 43 -6.96 4.50 11.30
CA ALA A 43 -6.82 3.20 11.96
C ALA A 43 -5.42 3.01 12.56
N TRP A 44 -4.38 3.37 11.82
CA TRP A 44 -2.98 3.34 12.28
C TRP A 44 -2.60 4.52 13.17
N LYS A 45 -3.51 5.46 13.43
CA LYS A 45 -3.29 6.67 14.25
C LYS A 45 -2.06 7.46 13.80
N LEU A 46 -1.88 7.58 12.47
CA LEU A 46 -0.74 8.30 11.91
C LEU A 46 -0.85 9.79 12.19
N ARG A 47 0.29 10.43 12.45
CA ARG A 47 0.38 11.89 12.41
C ARG A 47 0.26 12.34 10.95
N ASP A 48 -0.33 13.52 10.73
CA ASP A 48 -0.48 14.06 9.37
C ASP A 48 0.89 14.22 8.66
N GLU A 49 1.96 14.52 9.40
CA GLU A 49 3.35 14.54 8.88
C GLU A 49 3.81 13.17 8.38
N ASP A 50 3.56 12.11 9.16
CA ASP A 50 3.92 10.75 8.81
C ASP A 50 3.17 10.29 7.56
N ALA A 51 1.89 10.66 7.47
CA ALA A 51 1.04 10.41 6.30
C ALA A 51 1.56 11.15 5.05
N CYS A 52 1.99 12.40 5.18
CA CYS A 52 2.61 13.17 4.09
C CYS A 52 3.88 12.50 3.56
N ILE A 53 4.74 12.00 4.45
CA ILE A 53 5.96 11.27 4.08
C ILE A 53 5.63 9.97 3.34
N LEU A 54 4.72 9.16 3.89
CA LEU A 54 4.28 7.91 3.25
C LEU A 54 3.70 8.15 1.86
N LEU A 55 2.97 9.26 1.69
CA LEU A 55 2.46 9.63 0.39
C LEU A 55 3.58 10.00 -0.58
N GLY A 56 4.79 10.33 -0.15
CA GLY A 56 5.90 10.76 -1.01
C GLY A 56 6.12 12.26 -0.92
N GLY A 57 6.18 12.80 0.29
CA GLY A 57 6.53 14.19 0.57
C GLY A 57 5.48 15.21 0.13
N VAL A 58 4.18 14.89 0.28
CA VAL A 58 3.11 15.87 0.03
C VAL A 58 3.25 17.06 0.98
N SER A 59 3.04 18.28 0.50
CA SER A 59 3.00 19.44 1.40
C SER A 59 1.80 19.35 2.34
N SER A 60 1.96 19.80 3.58
CA SER A 60 0.85 19.79 4.55
C SER A 60 -0.39 20.51 4.01
N SER A 61 -0.21 21.61 3.26
CA SER A 61 -1.32 22.34 2.62
C SER A 61 -2.12 21.45 1.65
N ALA A 62 -1.44 20.76 0.72
CA ALA A 62 -2.09 19.86 -0.23
C ALA A 62 -2.75 18.68 0.48
N PHE A 63 -2.11 18.14 1.53
CA PHE A 63 -2.68 17.08 2.34
C PHE A 63 -3.99 17.49 3.01
N TYR A 64 -4.03 18.66 3.65
CA TYR A 64 -5.25 19.20 4.26
C TYR A 64 -6.35 19.46 3.23
N GLU A 65 -6.00 19.96 2.05
CA GLU A 65 -6.96 20.12 0.95
C GLU A 65 -7.57 18.79 0.54
N TRP A 66 -6.75 17.75 0.35
CA TRP A 66 -7.23 16.42 -0.06
C TRP A 66 -8.09 15.76 1.03
N LYS A 67 -7.77 15.98 2.31
CA LYS A 67 -8.55 15.50 3.45
C LYS A 67 -9.95 16.11 3.47
N LYS A 68 -10.08 17.40 3.11
CA LYS A 68 -11.38 18.08 2.97
C LYS A 68 -12.11 17.75 1.68
N LYS A 69 -11.37 17.65 0.56
CA LYS A 69 -11.90 17.48 -0.80
C LYS A 69 -11.03 16.46 -1.55
N PRO A 70 -11.34 15.15 -1.48
CA PRO A 70 -10.57 14.09 -2.14
C PRO A 70 -10.92 14.00 -3.64
N GLY A 71 -10.82 15.12 -4.37
CA GLY A 71 -11.15 15.23 -5.79
C GLY A 71 -9.94 15.41 -6.70
N ARG A 72 -8.72 15.43 -6.16
CA ARG A 72 -7.49 15.60 -6.94
C ARG A 72 -7.18 14.33 -7.72
N VAL A 73 -6.87 14.46 -9.01
CA VAL A 73 -6.27 13.38 -9.79
C VAL A 73 -4.85 13.16 -9.30
N LEU A 74 -4.58 11.95 -8.84
CA LEU A 74 -3.29 11.55 -8.30
C LEU A 74 -2.32 11.16 -9.41
N GLU A 75 -1.02 11.31 -9.15
CA GLU A 75 0.03 10.74 -10.00
C GLU A 75 0.16 9.23 -9.78
N VAL A 76 0.76 8.54 -10.76
CA VAL A 76 0.99 7.09 -10.73
C VAL A 76 1.68 6.64 -9.45
N ASP A 77 2.75 7.33 -9.05
CA ASP A 77 3.49 7.03 -7.82
C ASP A 77 2.58 7.08 -6.59
N ARG A 78 1.72 8.09 -6.48
CA ARG A 78 0.83 8.26 -5.33
C ARG A 78 -0.22 7.14 -5.24
N ILE A 79 -0.84 6.79 -6.37
CA ILE A 79 -1.80 5.68 -6.44
C ILE A 79 -1.09 4.37 -6.06
N THR A 80 0.14 4.17 -6.53
CA THR A 80 0.93 2.97 -6.24
C THR A 80 1.29 2.86 -4.76
N ARG A 81 1.74 3.95 -4.11
CA ARG A 81 2.00 3.99 -2.67
C ARG A 81 0.75 3.64 -1.87
N ILE A 82 -0.38 4.27 -2.18
CA ILE A 82 -1.65 3.99 -1.50
C ILE A 82 -2.06 2.51 -1.69
N SER A 83 -1.90 1.96 -2.89
CA SER A 83 -2.17 0.55 -3.17
C SER A 83 -1.34 -0.39 -2.29
N TYR A 84 -0.04 -0.12 -2.14
CA TYR A 84 0.80 -0.91 -1.23
C TYR A 84 0.34 -0.79 0.22
N LEU A 85 0.07 0.41 0.72
CA LEU A 85 -0.34 0.65 2.10
C LEU A 85 -1.68 -0.05 2.42
N LEU A 86 -2.70 0.10 1.57
CA LEU A 86 -3.98 -0.60 1.70
C LEU A 86 -3.81 -2.12 1.62
N GLY A 87 -2.88 -2.57 0.79
CA GLY A 87 -2.48 -3.95 0.68
C GLY A 87 -1.87 -4.53 1.96
N ILE A 88 -0.95 -3.79 2.56
CA ILE A 88 -0.32 -4.10 3.84
C ILE A 88 -1.38 -4.16 4.94
N TYR A 89 -2.25 -3.15 5.02
CA TYR A 89 -3.37 -3.13 5.95
C TYR A 89 -4.23 -4.38 5.83
N LYS A 90 -4.70 -4.70 4.61
CA LYS A 90 -5.50 -5.90 4.36
C LYS A 90 -4.76 -7.18 4.75
N ALA A 91 -3.48 -7.30 4.43
CA ALA A 91 -2.70 -8.49 4.77
C ALA A 91 -2.55 -8.66 6.29
N LEU A 92 -2.33 -7.57 7.03
CA LEU A 92 -2.26 -7.59 8.48
C LEU A 92 -3.56 -8.07 9.12
N HIS A 93 -4.73 -7.60 8.67
CA HIS A 93 -6.03 -8.05 9.19
C HIS A 93 -6.38 -9.50 8.83
N ILE A 94 -5.77 -10.05 7.78
CA ILE A 94 -5.92 -11.48 7.47
C ILE A 94 -5.03 -12.32 8.40
N LEU A 95 -3.82 -11.84 8.68
CA LEU A 95 -2.82 -12.58 9.45
C LEU A 95 -3.02 -12.46 10.97
N TYR A 96 -3.58 -11.34 11.41
CA TYR A 96 -3.67 -10.93 12.81
C TYR A 96 -5.08 -10.42 13.12
N GLY A 97 -5.50 -10.48 14.39
CA GLY A 97 -6.73 -9.81 14.82
C GLY A 97 -6.64 -8.29 14.74
N ASP A 98 -7.79 -7.62 14.62
CA ASP A 98 -7.90 -6.19 14.33
C ASP A 98 -7.00 -5.29 15.19
N GLU A 99 -6.99 -5.50 16.51
CA GLU A 99 -6.19 -4.67 17.44
C GLU A 99 -4.68 -4.77 17.18
N LEU A 100 -4.18 -5.97 16.85
CA LEU A 100 -2.76 -6.13 16.52
C LEU A 100 -2.48 -5.62 15.11
N ALA A 101 -3.37 -5.86 14.15
CA ALA A 101 -3.21 -5.42 12.78
C ALA A 101 -3.06 -3.89 12.67
N ASP A 102 -3.88 -3.15 13.41
CA ASP A 102 -3.84 -1.68 13.42
C ASP A 102 -2.57 -1.13 14.08
N ARG A 103 -2.07 -1.79 15.13
CA ARG A 103 -0.88 -1.34 15.87
C ARG A 103 0.44 -1.81 15.25
N TRP A 104 0.43 -2.88 14.46
CA TRP A 104 1.63 -3.60 14.02
C TRP A 104 2.69 -2.69 13.40
N VAL A 105 2.29 -1.70 12.60
CA VAL A 105 3.21 -0.77 11.93
C VAL A 105 3.97 0.13 12.90
N SER A 106 3.43 0.37 14.08
CA SER A 106 4.02 1.22 15.13
C SER A 106 4.87 0.44 16.14
N LEU A 107 4.73 -0.89 16.18
CA LEU A 107 5.44 -1.73 17.14
C LEU A 107 6.86 -2.05 16.63
N PRO A 108 7.87 -2.09 17.52
CA PRO A 108 9.18 -2.60 17.15
C PRO A 108 9.08 -4.00 16.57
N ASN A 109 9.75 -4.25 15.44
CA ASN A 109 9.66 -5.51 14.74
C ASN A 109 11.06 -6.12 14.57
N ARG A 110 11.22 -7.37 15.02
CA ARG A 110 12.51 -8.09 15.01
C ARG A 110 12.86 -8.70 13.67
N ASN A 111 11.99 -8.61 12.66
CA ASN A 111 12.35 -9.10 11.33
C ASN A 111 13.55 -8.30 10.79
N ILE A 112 14.50 -9.01 10.17
CA ILE A 112 15.79 -8.47 9.74
C ILE A 112 15.66 -7.26 8.82
N ILE A 113 14.60 -7.17 7.99
CA ILE A 113 14.41 -6.05 7.07
C ILE A 113 14.23 -4.71 7.80
N PHE A 114 13.73 -4.73 9.03
CA PHE A 114 13.45 -3.52 9.79
C PHE A 114 14.67 -3.02 10.55
N SER A 115 15.74 -3.81 10.70
CA SER A 115 16.96 -3.43 11.43
C SER A 115 16.67 -2.82 12.81
N GLY A 116 15.71 -3.41 13.54
CA GLY A 116 15.29 -2.94 14.88
C GLY A 116 14.33 -1.73 14.90
N LYS A 117 13.97 -1.17 13.73
CA LYS A 117 13.00 -0.08 13.59
C LYS A 117 11.57 -0.61 13.56
N THR A 118 10.61 0.30 13.63
CA THR A 118 9.20 -0.02 13.37
C THR A 118 8.97 -0.15 11.85
N PRO A 119 7.99 -0.96 11.41
CA PRO A 119 7.65 -1.04 9.99
C PRO A 119 7.25 0.30 9.37
N LEU A 120 6.57 1.18 10.14
CA LEU A 120 6.24 2.54 9.70
C LEU A 120 7.50 3.33 9.36
N ARG A 121 8.49 3.36 10.26
CA ARG A 121 9.75 4.10 10.03
C ARG A 121 10.51 3.55 8.84
N TYR A 122 10.54 2.23 8.67
CA TYR A 122 11.15 1.60 7.51
C TYR A 122 10.49 2.04 6.18
N MET A 123 9.16 2.08 6.13
CA MET A 123 8.42 2.55 4.95
C MET A 123 8.62 4.06 4.69
N GLN A 124 8.76 4.87 5.73
CA GLN A 124 9.03 6.30 5.59
C GLN A 124 10.42 6.57 5.02
N GLU A 125 11.44 5.87 5.53
CA GLU A 125 12.83 6.06 5.10
C GLU A 125 13.09 5.48 3.70
N GLY A 126 12.56 4.29 3.39
CA GLY A 126 12.77 3.62 2.09
C GLY A 126 11.70 3.89 1.04
N GLY A 127 10.65 4.65 1.38
CA GLY A 127 9.59 5.06 0.47
C GLY A 127 8.87 3.89 -0.21
N LEU A 128 8.60 4.05 -1.51
CA LEU A 128 7.82 3.09 -2.31
C LEU A 128 8.42 1.67 -2.29
N LEU A 129 9.75 1.56 -2.42
CA LEU A 129 10.43 0.27 -2.43
C LEU A 129 10.33 -0.45 -1.08
N ALA A 130 10.45 0.29 0.02
CA ALA A 130 10.22 -0.29 1.35
C ALA A 130 8.78 -0.78 1.53
N MET A 131 7.78 -0.02 1.05
CA MET A 131 6.38 -0.46 1.08
C MET A 131 6.17 -1.75 0.27
N GLN A 132 6.79 -1.86 -0.90
CA GLN A 132 6.77 -3.07 -1.71
C GLN A 132 7.38 -4.27 -0.95
N THR A 133 8.54 -4.07 -0.31
CA THR A 133 9.20 -5.11 0.49
C THR A 133 8.33 -5.57 1.67
N VAL A 134 7.71 -4.63 2.41
CA VAL A 134 6.81 -4.97 3.52
C VAL A 134 5.59 -5.73 2.99
N ARG A 135 5.03 -5.33 1.85
CA ARG A 135 3.91 -6.04 1.24
C ARG A 135 4.30 -7.47 0.86
N ALA A 136 5.45 -7.66 0.24
CA ALA A 136 5.96 -8.99 -0.11
C ALA A 136 6.18 -9.87 1.13
N LEU A 137 6.74 -9.32 2.21
CA LEU A 137 6.89 -10.04 3.49
C LEU A 137 5.55 -10.55 4.02
N LEU A 138 4.50 -9.73 3.98
CA LEU A 138 3.18 -10.10 4.49
C LEU A 138 2.44 -11.06 3.55
N ASP A 139 2.55 -10.89 2.23
CA ASP A 139 1.98 -11.83 1.27
C ASP A 139 2.62 -13.22 1.40
N ALA A 140 3.94 -13.30 1.64
CA ALA A 140 4.64 -14.56 1.91
C ALA A 140 4.10 -15.27 3.16
N ARG A 141 3.85 -14.52 4.25
CA ARG A 141 3.26 -15.08 5.47
C ARG A 141 1.83 -15.58 5.26
N ARG A 142 1.06 -14.92 4.39
CA ARG A 142 -0.33 -15.33 4.07
C ARG A 142 -0.36 -16.58 3.19
N GLY A 143 0.60 -16.70 2.27
CA GLY A 143 0.70 -17.80 1.33
C GLY A 143 1.29 -19.10 1.90
N GLY A 144 1.78 -19.09 3.15
CA GLY A 144 2.33 -20.27 3.81
C GLY A 144 3.64 -20.76 3.19
N MET A 145 4.57 -19.85 2.88
CA MET A 145 5.97 -20.23 2.64
C MET A 145 6.74 -20.38 3.95
#